data_AF-A0A8X7B9K6-F1
#
_entry.id   AF-A0A8X7B9K6-F1
#
_cell.length_a   1.000
_cell.length_b   1.000
_cell.length_c   1.000
_cell.angle_alpha   90.00
_cell.angle_beta   90.00
_cell.angle_gamma   90.00
#
_symmetry.space_group_name_H-M   'P 1'
#
loop_
_entity.id
_entity.type
_entity.pdbx_description
1 polymer ?
#
loop_
_entity_poly.entity_id
_entity_poly.type
_entity_poly.pdbx_seq_one_letter_code
_entity_poly.pdbx_strand_id
1 'polypeptide(L)'
;MDEIKPIIAELSAPKLLKKCVGVKHKTLMSRSTRLFGSTAPKLLCGSSKNIVDIAVNEAIVMFNEGMTGRIKIMKALGFKIGHFTVTSAFKSNYARIKNVEIKSKSYTLEARRASRMRKKPQMSILQN
;
A
#
# COMPACT_ATOMS: atom_id res chain seq x y z
N MET A 1 4.02 -22.68 -15.30
CA MET A 1 3.90 -21.29 -15.84
C MET A 1 2.60 -21.13 -16.60
N ASP A 2 2.14 -22.18 -17.30
CA ASP A 2 0.89 -22.16 -18.05
C ASP A 2 -0.36 -22.16 -17.17
N GLU A 3 -0.31 -22.65 -15.92
CA GLU A 3 -1.45 -22.55 -14.99
C GLU A 3 -1.70 -21.12 -14.50
N ILE A 4 -0.67 -20.28 -14.50
CA ILE A 4 -0.73 -18.90 -13.97
C ILE A 4 -1.10 -17.89 -15.07
N LYS A 5 -0.83 -18.23 -16.34
CA LYS A 5 -1.18 -17.41 -17.51
C LYS A 5 -2.65 -16.93 -17.55
N PRO A 6 -3.67 -17.79 -17.32
CA PRO A 6 -5.06 -17.32 -17.36
C PRO A 6 -5.34 -16.31 -16.25
N ILE A 7 -4.76 -16.51 -15.06
CA ILE A 7 -4.92 -15.61 -13.90
C ILE A 7 -4.26 -14.26 -14.18
N ILE A 8 -3.06 -14.26 -14.76
CA ILE A 8 -2.36 -13.03 -15.14
C ILE A 8 -3.12 -12.30 -16.25
N ALA A 9 -3.61 -13.02 -17.27
CA ALA A 9 -4.38 -12.43 -18.36
C ALA A 9 -5.69 -11.80 -17.84
N GLU A 10 -6.36 -12.45 -16.90
CA GLU A 10 -7.56 -11.92 -16.26
C GLU A 10 -7.25 -10.68 -15.42
N LEU A 11 -6.18 -10.70 -14.61
CA LEU A 11 -5.74 -9.54 -13.80
C LEU A 11 -5.23 -8.37 -14.65
N SER A 12 -4.68 -8.65 -15.82
CA SER A 12 -4.19 -7.66 -16.79
C SER A 12 -5.28 -7.10 -17.70
N ALA A 13 -6.54 -7.51 -17.54
CA ALA A 13 -7.63 -6.99 -18.35
C ALA A 13 -7.74 -5.45 -18.20
N PRO A 14 -7.82 -4.68 -19.31
CA PRO A 14 -7.80 -3.21 -19.28
C PRO A 14 -8.94 -2.61 -18.45
N LYS A 15 -10.06 -3.33 -18.31
CA LYS A 15 -11.21 -2.96 -17.46
C LYS A 15 -10.87 -2.96 -15.96
N LEU A 16 -9.97 -3.85 -15.51
CA LEU A 16 -9.47 -3.91 -14.13
C LEU A 16 -8.34 -2.91 -13.92
N LEU A 17 -7.44 -2.76 -14.88
CA LEU A 17 -6.37 -1.75 -14.85
C LEU A 17 -6.92 -0.34 -14.74
N LYS A 18 -7.94 0.04 -15.53
CA LYS A 18 -8.59 1.37 -15.45
C LYS A 18 -9.15 1.69 -14.05
N LYS A 19 -9.59 0.67 -13.29
CA LYS A 19 -10.05 0.83 -11.90
C LYS A 19 -8.91 0.98 -10.90
N CYS A 20 -7.73 0.44 -11.20
CA CYS A 20 -6.55 0.50 -10.33
C CYS A 20 -5.71 1.77 -10.54
N VAL A 21 -5.68 2.31 -11.75
CA VAL A 21 -4.82 3.44 -12.14
C VAL A 21 -5.22 4.78 -11.47
N GLY A 22 -6.51 5.02 -11.18
CA GLY A 22 -6.96 6.34 -10.71
C GLY A 22 -6.82 6.61 -9.20
N VAL A 23 -7.21 5.64 -8.35
CA VAL A 23 -7.34 5.86 -6.89
C VAL A 23 -6.32 5.06 -6.10
N LYS A 24 -6.10 3.78 -6.46
CA LYS A 24 -5.14 2.93 -5.76
C LYS A 24 -3.69 3.40 -5.96
N HIS A 25 -3.33 3.84 -7.16
CA HIS A 25 -1.99 4.35 -7.47
C HIS A 25 -1.63 5.59 -6.62
N LYS A 26 -2.55 6.56 -6.49
CA LYS A 26 -2.35 7.76 -5.65
C LYS A 26 -2.22 7.42 -4.16
N THR A 27 -3.00 6.48 -3.66
CA THR A 27 -2.90 5.99 -2.27
C THR A 27 -1.62 5.17 -2.03
N LEU A 28 -1.14 4.44 -3.04
CA LEU A 28 0.11 3.69 -3.00
C LEU A 28 1.31 4.64 -2.89
N MET A 29 1.41 5.61 -3.81
CA MET A 29 2.47 6.62 -3.79
C MET A 29 2.47 7.43 -2.49
N SER A 30 1.31 7.93 -2.07
CA SER A 30 1.21 8.72 -0.82
C SER A 30 1.56 7.91 0.43
N ARG A 31 1.34 6.58 0.43
CA ARG A 31 1.78 5.70 1.52
C ARG A 31 3.29 5.49 1.49
N SER A 32 3.89 5.34 0.31
CA SER A 32 5.35 5.22 0.15
C SER A 32 6.07 6.51 0.56
N THR A 33 5.60 7.68 0.14
CA THR A 33 6.17 8.98 0.54
C THR A 33 6.05 9.21 2.05
N ARG A 34 4.93 8.83 2.65
CA ARG A 34 4.74 8.95 4.11
C ARG A 34 5.64 8.00 4.89
N LEU A 35 5.89 6.80 4.35
CA LEU A 35 6.80 5.83 4.95
C LEU A 35 8.24 6.32 4.86
N PHE A 36 8.67 6.81 3.69
CA PHE A 36 9.96 7.48 3.51
C PHE A 36 10.14 8.63 4.51
N GLY A 37 9.15 9.52 4.67
CA GLY A 37 9.22 10.60 5.65
C GLY A 37 9.23 10.15 7.12
N SER A 38 8.84 8.90 7.42
CA SER A 38 8.90 8.32 8.76
C SER A 38 10.18 7.53 9.05
N THR A 39 10.84 7.03 8.00
CA THR A 39 12.10 6.27 8.09
C THR A 39 13.33 7.13 7.83
N ALA A 40 13.20 8.17 7.00
CA ALA A 40 14.23 9.18 6.82
C ALA A 40 14.35 10.04 8.08
N PRO A 41 15.57 10.30 8.58
CA PRO A 41 15.77 11.36 9.57
C PRO A 41 15.23 12.67 8.99
N LYS A 42 14.45 13.45 9.77
CA LYS A 42 14.02 14.82 9.38
C LYS A 42 15.21 15.75 9.05
N LEU A 43 16.44 15.29 9.34
CA LEU A 43 17.74 15.90 9.13
C LEU A 43 18.37 15.64 7.74
N LEU A 44 17.64 15.10 6.75
CA LEU A 44 18.17 14.86 5.41
C LEU A 44 18.66 16.13 4.67
N CYS A 45 18.42 17.34 5.21
CA CYS A 45 19.09 18.57 4.77
C CYS A 45 20.59 18.50 5.14
N GLY A 46 21.38 17.80 4.32
CA GLY A 46 22.84 17.64 4.51
C GLY A 46 23.34 16.20 4.66
N SER A 47 22.50 15.18 4.45
CA SER A 47 22.93 13.77 4.52
C SER A 47 23.61 13.29 3.23
N SER A 48 24.63 12.44 3.36
CA SER A 48 25.31 11.82 2.21
C SER A 48 24.34 10.93 1.41
N LYS A 49 24.57 10.81 0.09
CA LYS A 49 23.76 9.98 -0.82
C LYS A 49 23.51 8.57 -0.26
N ASN A 50 24.51 7.99 0.37
CA ASN A 50 24.43 6.65 0.96
C ASN A 50 23.35 6.53 2.05
N ILE A 51 23.17 7.54 2.89
CA ILE A 51 22.15 7.56 3.94
C ILE A 51 20.75 7.62 3.32
N VAL A 52 20.59 8.43 2.27
CA VAL A 52 19.34 8.53 1.51
C VAL A 52 19.01 7.18 0.86
N ASP A 53 19.97 6.56 0.19
CA ASP A 53 19.78 5.27 -0.49
C ASP A 53 19.39 4.16 0.50
N ILE A 54 20.02 4.11 1.69
CA ILE A 54 19.64 3.18 2.76
C ILE A 54 18.21 3.44 3.22
N ALA A 55 17.84 4.69 3.48
CA ALA A 55 16.50 5.06 3.95
C ALA A 55 15.41 4.74 2.91
N VAL A 56 15.70 4.94 1.62
CA VAL A 56 14.81 4.57 0.51
C VAL A 56 14.63 3.06 0.44
N ASN A 57 15.72 2.30 0.45
CA ASN A 57 15.68 0.83 0.40
C ASN A 57 14.91 0.26 1.61
N GLU A 58 15.14 0.80 2.80
CA GLU A 58 14.42 0.40 4.00
C GLU A 58 12.92 0.75 3.91
N ALA A 59 12.57 1.92 3.39
CA ALA A 59 11.18 2.29 3.15
C ALA A 59 10.50 1.33 2.17
N ILE A 60 11.18 0.92 1.09
CA ILE A 60 10.66 -0.05 0.11
C ILE A 60 10.39 -1.40 0.80
N VAL A 61 11.34 -1.90 1.59
CA VAL A 61 11.17 -3.16 2.33
C VAL A 61 10.01 -3.06 3.31
N MET A 62 9.92 -1.98 4.09
CA MET A 62 8.83 -1.74 5.04
C MET A 62 7.46 -1.59 4.36
N PHE A 63 7.43 -1.09 3.13
CA PHE A 63 6.20 -0.95 2.36
C PHE A 63 5.65 -2.33 1.95
N ASN A 64 6.53 -3.17 1.40
CA ASN A 64 6.20 -4.49 0.88
C ASN A 64 5.96 -5.51 2.00
N GLU A 65 6.94 -5.66 2.89
CA GLU A 65 6.97 -6.71 3.91
C GLU A 65 6.53 -6.25 5.30
N GLY A 66 6.37 -4.94 5.52
CA GLY A 66 6.12 -4.39 6.85
C GLY A 66 7.31 -4.59 7.79
N MET A 67 7.03 -4.68 9.09
CA MET A 67 8.06 -4.80 10.13
C MET A 67 8.83 -6.13 10.06
N THR A 68 8.30 -7.13 9.37
CA THR A 68 9.01 -8.41 9.14
C THR A 68 10.24 -8.20 8.28
N GLY A 69 10.14 -7.35 7.25
CA GLY A 69 11.28 -7.02 6.39
C GLY A 69 12.38 -6.29 7.15
N ARG A 70 12.04 -5.35 8.03
CA ARG A 70 13.02 -4.68 8.90
C ARG A 70 13.67 -5.65 9.88
N ILE A 71 12.94 -6.62 10.45
CA ILE A 71 13.56 -7.68 11.27
C ILE A 71 14.57 -8.50 10.44
N LYS A 72 14.29 -8.81 9.17
CA LYS A 72 15.25 -9.51 8.31
C LYS A 72 16.51 -8.69 8.08
N ILE A 73 16.37 -7.38 7.80
CA ILE A 73 17.51 -6.45 7.68
C ILE A 73 18.34 -6.45 8.97
N MET A 74 17.69 -6.30 10.12
CA MET A 74 18.38 -6.31 11.42
C MET A 74 19.14 -7.61 11.66
N LYS A 75 18.55 -8.77 11.33
CA LYS A 75 19.25 -10.06 11.42
C LYS A 75 20.46 -10.13 10.48
N ALA A 76 20.33 -9.65 9.25
CA ALA A 76 21.42 -9.62 8.28
C ALA A 76 22.58 -8.72 8.72
N LEU A 77 22.28 -7.65 9.48
CA LEU A 77 23.27 -6.77 10.10
C LEU A 77 23.84 -7.31 11.43
N GLY A 78 23.45 -8.53 11.85
CA GLY A 78 23.97 -9.18 13.06
C GLY A 78 23.28 -8.79 14.36
N PHE A 79 22.15 -8.06 14.33
CA PHE A 79 21.43 -7.72 15.55
C PHE A 79 20.72 -8.95 16.16
N LYS A 80 20.82 -9.10 17.48
CA LYS A 80 20.02 -10.07 18.23
C LYS A 80 18.59 -9.57 18.36
N ILE A 81 17.64 -10.34 17.84
CA ILE A 81 16.21 -9.99 17.88
C ILE A 81 15.56 -10.63 19.10
N GLY A 82 15.06 -9.79 20.02
CA GLY A 82 14.35 -10.23 21.22
C GLY A 82 12.89 -10.60 20.96
N HIS A 83 12.29 -11.35 21.88
CA HIS A 83 10.89 -11.78 21.82
C HIS A 83 9.92 -10.60 21.67
N PHE A 84 10.10 -9.53 22.45
CA PHE A 84 9.23 -8.35 22.40
C PHE A 84 9.29 -7.62 21.05
N THR A 85 10.45 -7.61 20.38
CA THR A 85 10.61 -7.05 19.04
C THR A 85 9.76 -7.82 18.03
N VAL A 86 9.80 -9.16 18.10
CA VAL A 86 8.99 -10.04 17.24
C VAL A 86 7.50 -9.82 17.49
N THR A 87 7.08 -9.86 18.76
CA THR A 87 5.68 -9.68 19.15
C THR A 87 5.14 -8.31 18.74
N SER A 88 5.92 -7.25 18.91
CA SER A 88 5.57 -5.90 18.45
C SER A 88 5.42 -5.85 16.93
N ALA A 89 6.37 -6.43 16.19
CA ALA A 89 6.32 -6.48 14.73
C ALA A 89 5.08 -7.21 14.20
N PHE A 90 4.70 -8.33 14.82
CA PHE A 90 3.46 -9.03 14.48
C PHE A 90 2.22 -8.15 14.70
N LYS A 91 2.13 -7.47 15.86
CA LYS A 91 1.02 -6.55 16.16
C LYS A 91 0.94 -5.41 15.14
N SER A 92 2.08 -4.77 14.82
CA SER A 92 2.14 -3.69 13.82
C SER A 92 1.74 -4.17 12.42
N ASN A 93 2.18 -5.37 12.02
CA ASN A 93 1.82 -5.94 10.72
C ASN A 93 0.33 -6.31 10.64
N TYR A 94 -0.23 -6.87 11.71
CA TYR A 94 -1.66 -7.16 11.78
C TYR A 94 -2.49 -5.88 11.65
N ALA A 95 -2.14 -4.83 12.40
CA ALA A 95 -2.80 -3.52 12.29
C ALA A 95 -2.67 -2.92 10.88
N ARG A 96 -1.51 -3.08 10.24
CA ARG A 96 -1.27 -2.66 8.86
C ARG A 96 -2.25 -3.34 7.89
N ILE A 97 -2.36 -4.66 7.94
CA ILE A 97 -3.24 -5.44 7.06
C ILE A 97 -4.71 -5.07 7.31
N LYS A 98 -5.14 -5.06 8.57
CA LYS A 98 -6.51 -4.68 8.96
C LYS A 98 -6.90 -3.29 8.44
N ASN A 99 -6.00 -2.31 8.55
CA ASN A 99 -6.24 -0.96 8.02
C ASN A 99 -6.37 -0.94 6.50
N VAL A 100 -5.59 -1.76 5.78
CA VAL A 100 -5.71 -1.87 4.32
C VAL A 100 -7.04 -2.51 3.93
N GLU A 101 -7.50 -3.53 4.64
CA GLU A 101 -8.80 -4.16 4.41
C GLU A 101 -9.96 -3.18 4.63
N ILE A 102 -9.93 -2.43 5.74
CA ILE A 102 -10.94 -1.40 6.04
C ILE A 102 -10.99 -0.37 4.91
N LYS A 103 -9.84 0.16 4.47
CA LYS A 103 -9.76 1.12 3.38
C LYS A 103 -10.21 0.53 2.04
N SER A 104 -9.88 -0.73 1.76
CA SER A 104 -10.33 -1.43 0.54
C SER A 104 -11.86 -1.54 0.50
N LYS A 105 -12.48 -1.87 1.64
CA LYS A 105 -13.94 -1.90 1.79
C LYS A 105 -14.55 -0.52 1.60
N SER A 106 -13.97 0.53 2.17
CA SER A 106 -14.47 1.91 2.00
C SER A 106 -14.39 2.39 0.56
N TYR A 107 -13.26 2.15 -0.13
CA TYR A 107 -13.13 2.47 -1.56
C TYR A 107 -14.16 1.73 -2.41
N THR A 108 -14.45 0.47 -2.09
CA THR A 108 -15.47 -0.30 -2.79
C THR A 108 -16.87 0.27 -2.56
N LEU A 109 -17.16 0.73 -1.34
CA LEU A 109 -18.43 1.35 -0.97
C LEU A 109 -18.62 2.72 -1.63
N GLU A 110 -17.59 3.57 -1.61
CA GLU A 110 -17.58 4.86 -2.31
C GLU A 110 -17.72 4.68 -3.82
N ALA A 111 -17.00 3.74 -4.43
CA ALA A 111 -17.12 3.42 -5.84
C ALA A 111 -18.54 2.92 -6.19
N ARG A 112 -19.16 2.12 -5.31
CA ARG A 112 -20.58 1.69 -5.44
C ARG A 112 -21.53 2.89 -5.33
N ARG A 113 -21.36 3.77 -4.34
CA ARG A 113 -22.17 4.98 -4.16
C ARG A 113 -22.07 5.93 -5.36
N ALA A 114 -20.85 6.21 -5.82
CA ALA A 114 -20.60 7.02 -7.02
C ALA A 114 -21.20 6.41 -8.29
N SER A 115 -21.26 5.07 -8.39
CA SER A 115 -21.93 4.39 -9.51
C SER A 115 -23.46 4.53 -9.45
N ARG A 116 -24.06 4.50 -8.25
CA ARG A 116 -25.50 4.77 -8.07
C ARG A 116 -25.86 6.23 -8.37
N MET A 117 -25.03 7.18 -7.95
CA MET A 117 -25.23 8.61 -8.24
C MET A 117 -25.12 8.92 -9.74
N ARG A 118 -24.20 8.27 -10.45
CA ARG A 118 -24.07 8.40 -11.92
C ARG A 118 -25.25 7.81 -12.70
N LYS A 119 -25.99 6.85 -12.15
CA LYS A 119 -27.24 6.34 -12.71
C LYS A 119 -28.46 7.23 -12.41
N LYS A 120 -28.29 8.29 -11.59
CA LYS A 120 -29.39 9.11 -11.08
C LYS A 120 -29.80 10.34 -11.91
N PRO A 121 -29.33 10.58 -13.15
CA PRO A 121 -30.02 11.52 -14.04
C PRO A 121 -30.38 10.87 -15.38
N GLN A 122 -31.56 10.23 -15.45
CA GLN A 122 -32.39 10.05 -16.67
C GLN A 122 -33.89 9.85 -16.35
N MET A 123 -34.25 9.53 -15.10
CA MET A 123 -35.65 9.22 -14.72
C MET A 123 -36.50 10.41 -14.23
N SER A 124 -36.03 11.66 -14.30
CA SER A 124 -36.77 12.83 -13.80
C SER A 124 -37.19 13.86 -14.86
N ILE A 125 -37.24 13.47 -16.15
CA ILE A 125 -37.70 14.35 -17.25
C ILE A 125 -39.03 13.85 -17.87
N LEU A 126 -39.64 12.77 -17.38
CA LEU A 126 -40.88 12.21 -17.94
C LEU A 126 -42.08 12.26 -16.98
N GLN A 127 -42.29 13.38 -16.30
CA GLN A 127 -43.56 13.66 -15.63
C GLN A 127 -43.96 15.11 -15.93
N ASN A 128 -44.44 15.32 -17.16
CA ASN A 128 -45.38 16.39 -17.49
C ASN A 128 -46.79 15.86 -17.26
#